data_AF-A0A385U107-F1
#
_entry.id   AF-A0A385U107-F1
#
_cell.length_a   1.000
_cell.length_b   1.000
_cell.length_c   1.000
_cell.angle_alpha   90.00
_cell.angle_beta   90.00
_cell.angle_gamma   90.00
#
_symmetry.space_group_name_H-M   'P 1'
#
loop_
_entity.id
_entity.type
_entity.pdbx_description
1 polymer ?
#
loop_
_entity_poly.entity_id
_entity_poly.type
_entity_poly.pdbx_seq_one_letter_code
_entity_poly.pdbx_strand_id
1 'polypeptide(L)'
;MRTEGKGMSWRKIGLLLALVALLVLIGVWAQSYYSKKVFHMEDIKYAKYADSGNGTIEYRASFGRGEPLFVHVDEEGKRVEIAGEIYEIRAYGHGSGHSASYEVMYPDGKIYRVEPFGDRSFLAYDEKGEMVIPGMRFMDGSGQVYRSDPDEPRYFPTELAKAADERFHDPNGSIGFFLLALGLLIYAWCSFRYEAFQRFMFHISPSNWMYDNPEPSDFYFFMCKAGGIFGMGFSLWIFFAHAL
;
A
#
# COMPACT_ATOMS: atom_id res chain seq x y z
N MET A 1 3.70 -10.08 57.61
CA MET A 1 3.42 -9.09 56.54
C MET A 1 2.49 -9.73 55.54
N ARG A 2 1.23 -9.28 55.50
CA ARG A 2 0.18 -9.83 54.64
C ARG A 2 0.21 -9.04 53.34
N THR A 3 0.56 -9.68 52.23
CA THR A 3 0.44 -9.10 50.89
C THR A 3 -1.04 -8.99 50.56
N GLU A 4 -1.64 -7.82 50.79
CA GLU A 4 -2.97 -7.52 50.25
C GLU A 4 -2.84 -7.48 48.72
N GLY A 5 -3.19 -8.60 48.09
CA GLY A 5 -3.39 -8.66 46.65
C GLY A 5 -4.49 -7.68 46.26
N LYS A 6 -4.09 -6.54 45.71
CA LYS A 6 -4.99 -5.52 45.20
C LYS A 6 -5.73 -6.12 43.99
N GLY A 7 -6.86 -6.78 44.27
CA GLY A 7 -7.70 -7.43 43.26
C GLY A 7 -7.99 -6.47 42.11
N MET A 8 -7.64 -6.88 40.90
CA MET A 8 -7.83 -6.07 39.71
C MET A 8 -9.33 -5.82 39.54
N SER A 9 -9.76 -4.56 39.66
CA SER A 9 -11.17 -4.16 39.52
C SER A 9 -11.74 -4.69 38.19
N TRP A 10 -12.93 -5.30 38.23
CA TRP A 10 -13.65 -5.81 37.06
C TRP A 10 -13.72 -4.81 35.88
N ARG A 11 -13.74 -3.51 36.16
CA ARG A 11 -13.69 -2.45 35.15
C ARG A 11 -12.36 -2.42 34.38
N LYS A 12 -11.23 -2.66 35.07
CA LYS A 12 -9.90 -2.75 34.44
C LYS A 12 -9.76 -4.01 33.61
N ILE A 13 -10.30 -5.13 34.09
CA ILE A 13 -10.33 -6.40 33.35
C ILE A 13 -11.16 -6.23 32.06
N GLY A 14 -12.37 -5.64 32.17
CA GLY A 14 -13.21 -5.35 31.01
C GLY A 14 -12.54 -4.43 29.99
N LEU A 15 -11.86 -3.37 30.45
CA LEU A 15 -11.13 -2.45 29.58
C LEU A 15 -9.95 -3.12 28.87
N LEU A 16 -9.19 -3.97 29.58
CA LEU A 16 -8.10 -4.76 28.99
C LEU A 16 -8.64 -5.72 27.92
N LEU A 17 -9.73 -6.42 28.19
CA LEU A 17 -10.36 -7.32 27.22
C LEU A 17 -10.84 -6.57 25.98
N ALA A 18 -11.45 -5.39 26.14
CA ALA A 18 -11.87 -4.56 25.02
C ALA A 18 -10.68 -4.09 24.16
N LEU A 19 -9.57 -3.72 24.80
CA LEU A 19 -8.36 -3.28 24.11
C LEU A 19 -7.72 -4.44 23.33
N VAL A 20 -7.65 -5.63 23.93
CA VAL A 20 -7.19 -6.86 23.25
C VAL A 20 -8.10 -7.19 22.07
N ALA A 21 -9.42 -7.16 22.26
CA ALA A 21 -10.37 -7.41 21.17
C ALA A 21 -10.20 -6.40 20.02
N LEU A 22 -10.01 -5.12 20.32
CA LEU A 22 -9.73 -4.10 19.31
C LEU A 22 -8.43 -4.38 18.55
N LEU A 23 -7.35 -4.74 19.23
CA LEU A 23 -6.09 -5.09 18.58
C LEU A 23 -6.21 -6.33 17.69
N VAL A 24 -6.99 -7.33 18.12
CA VAL A 24 -7.27 -8.52 17.30
C VAL A 24 -8.06 -8.13 16.05
N LEU A 25 -9.09 -7.30 16.18
CA LEU A 25 -9.87 -6.82 15.02
C LEU A 25 -9.00 -6.04 14.04
N ILE A 26 -8.14 -5.16 14.54
CA ILE A 26 -7.17 -4.42 13.73
C ILE A 26 -6.20 -5.38 13.03
N GLY A 27 -5.71 -6.40 13.73
CA GLY A 27 -4.82 -7.42 13.17
C GLY A 27 -5.48 -8.24 12.06
N VAL A 28 -6.72 -8.70 12.27
CA VAL A 28 -7.49 -9.44 11.27
C VAL A 28 -7.77 -8.57 10.04
N TRP A 29 -8.15 -7.31 10.24
CA TRP A 29 -8.34 -6.36 9.15
C TRP A 29 -7.04 -6.11 8.38
N ALA A 30 -5.94 -5.84 9.09
CA ALA A 30 -4.64 -5.57 8.48
C ALA A 30 -4.14 -6.79 7.68
N GLN A 31 -4.28 -8.00 8.23
CA GLN A 31 -3.93 -9.21 7.51
C GLN A 31 -4.75 -9.36 6.22
N SER A 32 -6.08 -9.11 6.28
CA SER A 32 -6.94 -9.15 5.10
C SER A 32 -6.61 -8.05 4.08
N TYR A 33 -6.19 -6.87 4.52
CA TYR A 33 -5.82 -5.75 3.66
C TYR A 33 -4.48 -5.98 2.98
N TYR A 34 -3.41 -6.23 3.75
CA TYR A 34 -2.02 -6.33 3.27
C TYR A 34 -1.70 -7.63 2.54
N SER A 35 -2.49 -8.69 2.72
CA SER A 35 -2.31 -9.94 1.97
C SER A 35 -2.76 -9.85 0.51
N LYS A 36 -3.57 -8.85 0.16
CA LYS A 36 -4.02 -8.65 -1.21
C LYS A 36 -2.89 -8.11 -2.06
N LYS A 37 -2.73 -8.71 -3.23
CA LYS A 37 -1.90 -8.18 -4.30
C LYS A 37 -2.73 -7.29 -5.21
N VAL A 38 -2.15 -6.16 -5.62
CA VAL A 38 -2.80 -5.14 -6.43
C VAL A 38 -1.88 -4.69 -7.55
N PHE A 39 -2.46 -4.14 -8.61
CA PHE A 39 -1.73 -3.40 -9.64
C PHE A 39 -2.50 -2.13 -9.97
N HIS A 40 -1.87 -1.24 -10.73
CA HIS A 40 -2.48 0.00 -11.18
C HIS A 40 -2.58 -0.01 -12.70
N MET A 41 -3.72 0.44 -13.20
CA MET A 41 -4.01 0.61 -14.62
C MET A 41 -4.74 1.94 -14.77
N GLU A 42 -4.24 2.85 -15.61
CA GLU A 42 -4.77 4.22 -15.70
C GLU A 42 -4.86 4.95 -14.33
N ASP A 43 -3.87 4.77 -13.45
CA ASP A 43 -3.88 5.29 -12.05
C ASP A 43 -5.01 4.72 -11.15
N ILE A 44 -5.76 3.73 -11.64
CA ILE A 44 -6.81 3.04 -10.90
C ILE A 44 -6.24 1.74 -10.33
N LYS A 45 -6.47 1.52 -9.04
CA LYS A 45 -6.02 0.34 -8.30
C LYS A 45 -6.94 -0.86 -8.55
N TYR A 46 -6.40 -1.95 -9.07
CA TYR A 46 -7.11 -3.20 -9.31
C TYR A 46 -6.70 -4.29 -8.31
N ALA A 47 -7.65 -5.12 -7.91
CA ALA A 47 -7.43 -6.28 -7.06
C ALA A 47 -8.17 -7.50 -7.62
N LYS A 48 -7.60 -8.69 -7.38
CA LYS A 48 -8.21 -9.97 -7.77
C LYS A 48 -9.57 -10.12 -7.09
N TYR A 49 -10.61 -10.35 -7.89
CA TYR A 49 -11.98 -10.52 -7.42
C TYR A 49 -12.40 -11.99 -7.48
N ALA A 50 -12.23 -12.63 -8.63
CA ALA A 50 -12.60 -14.02 -8.84
C ALA A 50 -11.54 -14.74 -9.68
N ASP A 51 -11.37 -16.03 -9.40
CA ASP A 51 -10.59 -16.95 -10.22
C ASP A 51 -11.54 -18.06 -10.64
N SER A 52 -11.86 -18.11 -11.93
CA SER A 52 -12.84 -19.06 -12.44
C SER A 52 -12.29 -20.49 -12.54
N GLY A 53 -10.98 -20.70 -12.27
CA GLY A 53 -10.33 -22.01 -12.30
C GLY A 53 -10.16 -22.61 -13.71
N ASN A 54 -10.69 -21.94 -14.73
CA ASN A 54 -10.57 -22.29 -16.15
C ASN A 54 -9.49 -21.47 -16.88
N GLY A 55 -8.54 -20.90 -16.13
CA GLY A 55 -7.53 -19.98 -16.67
C GLY A 55 -8.00 -18.53 -16.80
N THR A 56 -9.23 -18.19 -16.40
CA THR A 56 -9.73 -16.80 -16.40
C THR A 56 -9.74 -16.20 -14.99
N ILE A 57 -9.08 -15.06 -14.84
CA ILE A 57 -8.98 -14.29 -13.59
C ILE A 57 -9.65 -12.93 -13.79
N GLU A 58 -10.62 -12.59 -12.93
CA GLU A 58 -11.29 -11.30 -12.92
C GLU A 58 -10.65 -10.37 -11.89
N TYR A 59 -10.28 -9.17 -12.33
CA TYR A 59 -9.80 -8.07 -11.51
C TYR A 59 -10.82 -6.93 -11.52
N ARG A 60 -11.06 -6.34 -10.36
CA ARG A 60 -11.95 -5.19 -10.21
C ARG A 60 -11.23 -3.97 -9.72
N ALA A 61 -11.61 -2.84 -10.29
CA ALA A 61 -11.20 -1.52 -9.83
C ALA A 61 -11.69 -1.26 -8.39
N SER A 62 -10.82 -0.66 -7.59
CA SER A 62 -11.17 -0.19 -6.26
C SER A 62 -12.26 0.89 -6.36
N PHE A 63 -13.24 0.82 -5.47
CA PHE A 63 -14.38 1.75 -5.43
C PHE A 63 -15.25 1.79 -6.71
N GLY A 64 -15.16 0.79 -7.59
CA GLY A 64 -15.96 0.71 -8.82
C GLY A 64 -15.66 1.84 -9.82
N ARG A 65 -14.46 2.42 -9.77
CA ARG A 65 -14.05 3.56 -10.60
C ARG A 65 -13.55 3.18 -12.00
N GLY A 66 -13.55 1.90 -12.35
CA GLY A 66 -13.03 1.40 -13.61
C GLY A 66 -13.74 0.14 -14.06
N GLU A 67 -13.62 -0.17 -15.35
CA GLU A 67 -14.15 -1.37 -15.98
C GLU A 67 -13.48 -2.63 -15.40
N PRO A 68 -14.18 -3.77 -15.33
CA PRO A 68 -13.53 -5.03 -14.96
C PRO A 68 -12.45 -5.39 -15.98
N LEU A 69 -11.36 -5.98 -15.48
CA LEU A 69 -10.27 -6.49 -16.29
C LEU A 69 -10.23 -8.00 -16.15
N PHE A 70 -10.23 -8.71 -17.27
CA PHE A 70 -10.15 -10.16 -17.32
C PHE A 70 -8.79 -10.58 -17.86
N VAL A 71 -8.15 -11.53 -17.20
CA VAL A 71 -6.91 -12.15 -17.68
C VAL A 71 -7.20 -13.59 -18.01
N HIS A 72 -7.03 -13.95 -19.27
CA HIS A 72 -7.13 -15.33 -19.76
C HIS A 72 -5.73 -15.89 -19.91
N VAL A 73 -5.50 -17.08 -19.36
CA VAL A 73 -4.24 -17.80 -19.41
C VAL A 73 -4.45 -19.07 -20.23
N ASP A 74 -3.87 -19.07 -21.43
CA ASP A 74 -3.95 -20.16 -22.40
C ASP A 74 -2.55 -20.81 -22.59
N GLU A 75 -2.48 -21.92 -23.32
CA GLU A 75 -1.19 -22.58 -23.61
C GLU A 75 -0.25 -21.72 -24.47
N GLU A 76 -0.81 -20.85 -25.32
CA GLU A 76 -0.07 -20.00 -26.27
C GLU A 76 0.38 -18.66 -25.66
N GLY A 77 -0.11 -18.29 -24.48
CA GLY A 77 0.19 -17.02 -23.85
C GLY A 77 -0.92 -16.52 -22.94
N LYS A 78 -0.90 -15.22 -22.67
CA LYS A 78 -1.91 -14.57 -21.83
C LYS A 78 -2.65 -13.51 -22.64
N ARG A 79 -3.92 -13.30 -22.33
CA ARG A 79 -4.73 -12.22 -22.92
C ARG A 79 -5.34 -11.38 -21.80
N VAL A 80 -5.25 -10.06 -21.94
CA VAL A 80 -5.88 -9.09 -21.04
C VAL A 80 -7.05 -8.48 -21.79
N GLU A 81 -8.26 -8.61 -21.26
CA GLU A 81 -9.48 -7.99 -21.77
C GLU A 81 -9.93 -6.88 -20.82
N ILE A 82 -10.09 -5.67 -21.34
CA ILE A 82 -10.61 -4.52 -20.58
C ILE A 82 -11.43 -3.63 -21.52
N ALA A 83 -12.61 -3.19 -21.07
CA ALA A 83 -13.52 -2.34 -21.85
C ALA A 83 -13.87 -2.88 -23.27
N GLY A 84 -13.83 -4.21 -23.45
CA GLY A 84 -14.08 -4.88 -24.73
C GLY A 84 -12.89 -4.91 -25.69
N GLU A 85 -11.73 -4.40 -25.28
CA GLU A 85 -10.47 -4.48 -26.02
C GLU A 85 -9.63 -5.65 -25.50
N ILE A 86 -8.99 -6.38 -26.42
CA ILE A 86 -8.18 -7.56 -26.12
C ILE A 86 -6.72 -7.28 -26.45
N TYR A 87 -5.86 -7.46 -25.46
CA TYR A 87 -4.42 -7.29 -25.54
C TYR A 87 -3.76 -8.65 -25.39
N GLU A 88 -2.87 -9.03 -26.31
CA GLU A 88 -2.12 -10.29 -26.21
C GLU A 88 -0.76 -10.06 -25.56
N ILE A 89 -0.41 -10.91 -24.59
CA ILE A 89 0.84 -10.85 -23.84
C ILE A 89 1.56 -12.19 -24.03
N ARG A 90 2.68 -12.15 -24.75
CA ARG A 90 3.51 -13.31 -25.04
C ARG A 90 4.84 -13.20 -24.32
N ALA A 91 5.41 -14.34 -23.92
CA ALA A 91 6.75 -14.34 -23.37
C ALA A 91 7.77 -14.00 -24.47
N TYR A 92 8.68 -13.08 -24.19
CA TYR A 92 9.74 -12.68 -25.10
C TYR A 92 11.10 -13.12 -24.55
N GLY A 93 11.86 -13.88 -25.36
CA GLY A 93 13.17 -14.40 -24.99
C GLY A 93 13.14 -15.58 -24.01
N HIS A 94 14.27 -15.81 -23.34
CA HIS A 94 14.47 -16.96 -22.43
C HIS A 94 14.39 -16.59 -20.93
N GLY A 95 14.01 -15.35 -20.62
CA GLY A 95 13.85 -14.90 -19.23
C GLY A 95 12.70 -15.64 -18.55
N SER A 96 12.85 -15.93 -17.25
CA SER A 96 11.82 -16.61 -16.47
C SER A 96 11.68 -15.99 -15.08
N GLY A 97 10.53 -16.15 -14.44
CA GLY A 97 10.28 -15.50 -13.15
C GLY A 97 10.21 -13.98 -13.29
N HIS A 98 10.94 -13.27 -12.43
CA HIS A 98 11.00 -11.81 -12.41
C HIS A 98 11.93 -11.23 -13.48
N SER A 99 12.66 -12.06 -14.23
CA SER A 99 13.44 -11.66 -15.41
C SER A 99 12.72 -11.92 -16.74
N ALA A 100 11.45 -12.34 -16.69
CA ALA A 100 10.63 -12.55 -17.87
C ALA A 100 10.39 -11.21 -18.59
N SER A 101 10.72 -11.18 -19.88
CA SER A 101 10.31 -10.09 -20.78
C SER A 101 9.07 -10.52 -21.53
N TYR A 102 8.28 -9.55 -21.98
CA TYR A 102 7.02 -9.79 -22.64
C TYR A 102 6.91 -8.98 -23.93
N GLU A 103 6.15 -9.52 -24.86
CA GLU A 103 5.68 -8.82 -26.05
C GLU A 103 4.18 -8.54 -25.84
N VAL A 104 3.80 -7.27 -25.95
CA VAL A 104 2.42 -6.79 -25.75
C VAL A 104 1.89 -6.33 -27.10
N MET A 105 0.89 -7.04 -27.61
CA MET A 105 0.23 -6.76 -28.89
C MET A 105 -1.10 -6.07 -28.64
N TYR A 106 -1.29 -4.92 -29.30
CA TYR A 106 -2.48 -4.11 -29.18
C TYR A 106 -3.54 -4.49 -30.22
N PRO A 107 -4.83 -4.17 -30.00
CA PRO A 107 -5.90 -4.41 -30.97
C PRO A 107 -5.65 -3.77 -32.35
N ASP A 108 -4.91 -2.66 -32.39
CA ASP A 108 -4.53 -1.95 -33.62
C ASP A 108 -3.34 -2.58 -34.35
N GLY A 109 -2.78 -3.66 -33.80
CA GLY A 109 -1.64 -4.39 -34.35
C GLY A 109 -0.27 -3.86 -33.93
N LYS A 110 -0.19 -2.77 -33.16
CA LYS A 110 1.09 -2.26 -32.64
C LYS A 110 1.67 -3.24 -31.62
N ILE A 111 2.98 -3.42 -31.69
CA ILE A 111 3.70 -4.34 -30.80
C ILE A 111 4.69 -3.56 -29.94
N TYR A 112 4.67 -3.84 -28.64
CA TYR A 112 5.61 -3.26 -27.68
C TYR A 112 6.38 -4.36 -26.96
N ARG A 113 7.69 -4.14 -26.78
CA ARG A 113 8.52 -5.01 -25.96
C ARG A 113 8.60 -4.47 -24.55
N VAL A 114 8.33 -5.32 -23.58
CA VAL A 114 8.33 -4.98 -22.16
C VAL A 114 9.41 -5.79 -21.45
N GLU A 115 10.39 -5.09 -20.89
CA GLU A 115 11.53 -5.70 -20.21
C GLU A 115 11.50 -5.39 -18.71
N PRO A 116 11.89 -6.34 -17.84
CA PRO A 116 11.92 -6.12 -16.41
C PRO A 116 12.97 -5.07 -16.01
N PHE A 117 12.60 -4.20 -15.08
CA PHE A 117 13.47 -3.19 -14.50
C PHE A 117 13.32 -3.19 -12.98
N GLY A 118 14.38 -3.61 -12.29
CA GLY A 118 14.33 -3.93 -10.87
C GLY A 118 13.44 -5.16 -10.60
N ASP A 119 12.88 -5.23 -9.39
CA ASP A 119 12.18 -6.45 -8.94
C ASP A 119 10.72 -6.55 -9.39
N ARG A 120 10.05 -5.42 -9.67
CA ARG A 120 8.59 -5.36 -9.92
C ARG A 120 8.13 -4.30 -10.93
N SER A 121 9.07 -3.67 -11.62
CA SER A 121 8.76 -2.66 -12.65
C SER A 121 9.19 -3.16 -14.01
N PHE A 122 8.69 -2.50 -15.05
CA PHE A 122 9.07 -2.79 -16.42
C PHE A 122 9.42 -1.49 -17.15
N LEU A 123 10.20 -1.63 -18.22
CA LEU A 123 10.39 -0.63 -19.26
C LEU A 123 9.69 -1.10 -20.53
N ALA A 124 9.07 -0.17 -21.25
CA ALA A 124 8.47 -0.45 -22.55
C ALA A 124 9.34 0.12 -23.67
N TYR A 125 9.42 -0.62 -24.77
CA TYR A 125 10.10 -0.23 -26.00
C TYR A 125 9.15 -0.43 -27.18
N ASP A 126 9.19 0.49 -28.14
CA ASP A 126 8.44 0.37 -29.38
C ASP A 126 9.13 -0.57 -30.39
N GLU A 127 8.54 -0.71 -31.58
CA GLU A 127 9.08 -1.53 -32.68
C GLU A 127 10.45 -1.07 -33.19
N LYS A 128 10.82 0.20 -32.96
CA LYS A 128 12.12 0.76 -33.33
C LYS A 128 13.17 0.54 -32.24
N GLY A 129 12.76 0.01 -31.08
CA GLY A 129 13.60 -0.14 -29.90
C GLY A 129 13.77 1.14 -29.09
N GLU A 130 12.95 2.17 -29.34
CA GLU A 130 12.94 3.40 -28.57
C GLU A 130 12.14 3.19 -27.29
N MET A 131 12.68 3.68 -26.17
CA MET A 131 12.01 3.57 -24.88
C MET A 131 10.76 4.45 -24.88
N VAL A 132 9.62 3.84 -24.58
CA VAL A 132 8.34 4.52 -24.42
C VAL A 132 8.20 4.89 -22.95
N ILE A 133 7.93 6.17 -22.69
CA ILE A 133 7.71 6.70 -21.35
C ILE A 133 6.26 7.18 -21.30
N PRO A 134 5.50 6.88 -20.22
CA PRO A 134 4.14 7.37 -20.11
C PRO A 134 4.13 8.90 -20.13
N GLY A 135 3.26 9.47 -20.96
CA GLY A 135 3.07 10.90 -21.08
C GLY A 135 2.43 11.48 -19.81
N MET A 136 2.56 12.79 -19.62
CA MET A 136 1.83 13.45 -18.53
C MET A 136 0.33 13.37 -18.81
N ARG A 137 -0.43 12.98 -17.79
CA ARG A 137 -1.88 13.07 -17.79
C ARG A 137 -2.29 14.34 -17.05
N PHE A 138 -3.16 15.14 -17.63
CA PHE A 138 -3.68 16.34 -17.01
C PHE A 138 -5.20 16.30 -17.00
N MET A 139 -5.77 16.71 -15.86
CA MET A 139 -7.21 16.82 -15.68
C MET A 139 -7.60 18.27 -15.94
N ASP A 140 -8.60 18.49 -16.77
CA ASP A 140 -9.15 19.83 -16.96
C ASP A 140 -10.08 20.24 -15.81
N GLY A 141 -10.63 21.46 -15.88
CA GLY A 141 -11.61 21.95 -14.90
C GLY A 141 -12.95 21.20 -14.90
N SER A 142 -13.20 20.33 -15.88
CA SER A 142 -14.40 19.48 -15.96
C SER A 142 -14.20 18.07 -15.39
N GLY A 143 -12.96 17.73 -14.99
CA GLY A 143 -12.59 16.42 -14.51
C GLY A 143 -12.23 15.42 -15.61
N GLN A 144 -12.19 15.87 -16.88
CA GLN A 144 -11.79 15.04 -18.00
C GLN A 144 -10.26 14.92 -18.02
N VAL A 145 -9.77 13.67 -18.10
CA VAL A 145 -8.34 13.37 -18.17
C VAL A 145 -7.91 13.40 -19.64
N TYR A 146 -6.94 14.26 -19.92
CA TYR A 146 -6.28 14.38 -21.22
C TYR A 146 -4.87 13.82 -21.15
N ARG A 147 -4.40 13.29 -22.28
CA ARG A 147 -3.02 12.81 -22.46
C ARG A 147 -2.22 13.88 -23.19
N SER A 148 -0.96 14.07 -22.79
CA SER A 148 -0.03 14.95 -23.49
C SER A 148 0.24 14.54 -24.92
N ASP A 149 0.27 13.23 -25.18
CA ASP A 149 0.52 12.68 -26.49
C ASP A 149 -0.73 11.89 -26.98
N PRO A 150 -1.39 12.33 -28.06
CA PRO A 150 -2.52 11.61 -28.65
C PRO A 150 -2.16 10.23 -29.20
N ASP A 151 -0.91 10.03 -29.59
CA ASP A 151 -0.41 8.78 -30.16
C ASP A 151 -0.04 7.75 -29.07
N GLU A 152 -0.06 8.15 -27.80
CA GLU A 152 0.23 7.29 -26.65
C GLU A 152 -0.89 6.24 -26.46
N PRO A 153 -0.53 4.96 -26.27
CA PRO A 153 -1.50 3.92 -25.99
C PRO A 153 -2.28 4.23 -24.71
N ARG A 154 -3.58 3.94 -24.75
CA ARG A 154 -4.49 4.18 -23.63
C ARG A 154 -4.05 3.49 -22.34
N TYR A 155 -3.91 2.18 -22.42
CA TYR A 155 -3.34 1.35 -21.38
C TYR A 155 -1.88 1.19 -21.69
N PHE A 156 -1.00 1.50 -20.74
CA PHE A 156 0.42 1.51 -21.03
C PHE A 156 0.96 0.07 -21.10
N PRO A 157 1.94 -0.27 -21.99
CA PRO A 157 2.38 -1.65 -22.18
C PRO A 157 2.88 -2.31 -20.88
N THR A 158 3.54 -1.55 -20.01
CA THR A 158 4.03 -2.06 -18.73
C THR A 158 2.91 -2.36 -17.74
N GLU A 159 1.81 -1.60 -17.78
CA GLU A 159 0.61 -1.83 -16.95
C GLU A 159 -0.10 -3.12 -17.41
N LEU A 160 -0.22 -3.34 -18.73
CA LEU A 160 -0.79 -4.56 -19.31
C LEU A 160 0.04 -5.80 -18.98
N ALA A 161 1.37 -5.73 -19.12
CA ALA A 161 2.26 -6.82 -18.75
C ALA A 161 2.19 -7.14 -17.25
N LYS A 162 2.11 -6.10 -16.40
CA LYS A 162 1.94 -6.26 -14.94
C LYS A 162 0.59 -6.88 -14.58
N ALA A 163 -0.50 -6.46 -15.23
CA ALA A 163 -1.84 -7.03 -15.04
C ALA A 163 -1.91 -8.51 -15.45
N ALA A 164 -1.20 -8.89 -16.51
CA ALA A 164 -1.15 -10.26 -17.00
C ALA A 164 -0.42 -11.22 -16.04
N ASP A 165 0.41 -10.74 -15.12
CA ASP A 165 1.25 -11.61 -14.29
C ASP A 165 1.25 -11.23 -12.81
N GLU A 166 0.55 -12.04 -12.00
CA GLU A 166 0.40 -11.87 -10.55
C GLU A 166 1.72 -11.79 -9.76
N ARG A 167 2.84 -12.23 -10.34
CA ARG A 167 4.16 -12.12 -9.69
C ARG A 167 4.61 -10.67 -9.57
N PHE A 168 4.21 -9.83 -10.52
CA PHE A 168 4.57 -8.42 -10.55
C PHE A 168 3.57 -7.54 -9.79
N HIS A 169 2.45 -8.08 -9.30
CA HIS A 169 1.53 -7.31 -8.49
C HIS A 169 2.17 -6.89 -7.15
N ASP A 170 1.91 -5.65 -6.77
CA ASP A 170 2.43 -5.07 -5.54
C ASP A 170 1.60 -5.49 -4.33
N PRO A 171 2.21 -5.58 -3.13
CA PRO A 171 1.45 -5.68 -1.91
C PRO A 171 0.57 -4.44 -1.76
N ASN A 172 -0.62 -4.65 -1.20
CA ASN A 172 -1.55 -3.59 -0.91
C ASN A 172 -1.07 -2.74 0.27
N GLY A 173 -0.24 -1.72 -0.02
CA GLY A 173 0.41 -0.87 0.97
C GLY A 173 1.56 -1.57 1.71
N SER A 174 2.00 -0.98 2.83
CA SER A 174 3.11 -1.50 3.63
C SER A 174 2.71 -1.78 5.08
N ILE A 175 2.75 -3.06 5.46
CA ILE A 175 2.51 -3.48 6.86
C ILE A 175 3.55 -2.91 7.83
N GLY A 176 4.78 -2.68 7.36
CA GLY A 176 5.82 -2.05 8.18
C GLY A 176 5.46 -0.62 8.56
N PHE A 177 5.02 0.17 7.59
CA PHE A 177 4.56 1.54 7.85
C PHE A 177 3.25 1.58 8.65
N PHE A 178 2.38 0.59 8.49
CA PHE A 178 1.19 0.44 9.33
C PHE A 178 1.55 0.25 10.82
N LEU A 179 2.43 -0.70 11.13
CA LEU A 179 2.85 -0.98 12.51
C LEU A 179 3.59 0.22 13.11
N LEU A 180 4.43 0.90 12.32
CA LEU A 180 5.10 2.13 12.72
C LEU A 180 4.08 3.24 13.05
N ALA A 181 3.13 3.49 12.15
CA ALA A 181 2.10 4.51 12.35
C ALA A 181 1.27 4.20 13.62
N LEU A 182 0.82 2.95 13.79
CA LEU A 182 0.06 2.54 14.97
C LEU A 182 0.86 2.71 16.27
N GLY A 183 2.12 2.30 16.27
CA GLY A 183 3.02 2.47 17.42
C GLY A 183 3.23 3.93 17.78
N LEU A 184 3.50 4.78 16.78
CA LEU A 184 3.63 6.23 16.95
C LEU A 184 2.32 6.87 17.45
N LEU A 185 1.17 6.42 16.96
CA LEU A 185 -0.13 6.93 17.41
C LEU A 185 -0.35 6.65 18.89
N ILE A 186 -0.09 5.40 19.32
CA ILE A 186 -0.22 4.98 20.72
C ILE A 186 0.76 5.77 21.59
N TYR A 187 2.01 5.88 21.17
CA TYR A 187 3.04 6.63 21.87
C TYR A 187 2.67 8.12 22.02
N ALA A 188 2.22 8.75 20.93
CA ALA A 188 1.84 10.16 20.91
C ALA A 188 0.58 10.42 21.75
N TRP A 189 -0.42 9.53 21.68
CA TRP A 189 -1.61 9.58 22.53
C TRP A 189 -1.24 9.46 24.01
N CYS A 190 -0.35 8.53 24.36
CA CYS A 190 0.10 8.37 25.74
C CYS A 190 0.86 9.60 26.24
N SER A 191 1.74 10.15 25.39
CA SER A 191 2.47 11.39 25.66
C SER A 191 1.55 12.60 25.79
N PHE A 192 0.41 12.62 25.10
CA PHE A 192 -0.58 13.68 25.21
C PHE A 192 -1.44 13.58 26.48
N ARG A 193 -1.92 12.37 26.80
CA ARG A 193 -3.03 12.17 27.76
C ARG A 193 -2.61 11.73 29.16
N TYR A 194 -1.52 10.99 29.32
CA TYR A 194 -1.18 10.31 30.57
C TYR A 194 0.07 10.92 31.23
N GLU A 195 -0.14 11.65 32.31
CA GLU A 195 0.95 12.29 33.06
C GLU A 195 1.95 11.28 33.64
N ALA A 196 1.48 10.10 34.07
CA ALA A 196 2.37 9.02 34.52
C ALA A 196 3.33 8.58 33.41
N PHE A 197 2.87 8.54 32.15
CA PHE A 197 3.70 8.21 31.00
C PHE A 197 4.68 9.35 30.68
N GLN A 198 4.25 10.60 30.77
CA GLN A 198 5.12 11.78 30.61
C GLN A 198 6.25 11.78 31.66
N ARG A 199 5.92 11.56 32.93
CA ARG A 199 6.91 11.45 34.02
C ARG A 199 7.86 10.27 33.80
N PHE A 200 7.34 9.12 33.38
CA PHE A 200 8.18 7.97 33.04
C PHE A 200 9.17 8.31 31.91
N MET A 201 8.68 8.88 30.80
CA MET A 201 9.50 9.31 29.66
C MET A 201 10.56 10.34 30.08
N PHE A 202 10.22 11.26 30.99
CA PHE A 202 11.17 12.21 31.57
C PHE A 202 12.32 11.50 32.29
N HIS A 203 12.02 10.55 33.19
CA HIS A 203 13.06 9.90 33.98
C HIS A 203 13.93 8.92 33.17
N ILE A 204 13.43 8.35 32.08
CA ILE A 204 14.26 7.50 31.20
C ILE A 204 15.09 8.31 30.19
N SER A 205 14.88 9.63 30.10
CA SER A 205 15.67 10.48 29.20
C SER A 205 17.14 10.46 29.63
N PRO A 206 18.09 10.17 28.72
CA PRO A 206 19.51 10.13 29.04
C PRO A 206 20.04 11.41 29.70
N SER A 207 19.49 12.57 29.33
CA SER A 207 19.82 13.87 29.92
C SER A 207 19.57 13.93 31.43
N ASN A 208 18.61 13.14 31.92
CA ASN A 208 18.12 13.18 33.29
C ASN A 208 18.81 12.13 34.17
N TRP A 209 19.57 11.21 33.59
CA TRP A 209 20.37 10.24 34.35
C TRP A 209 21.62 10.85 34.99
N MET A 210 21.97 12.08 34.59
CA MET A 210 23.16 12.80 35.04
C MET A 210 22.86 13.75 36.21
N TYR A 211 21.61 13.84 36.65
CA TYR A 211 21.16 14.73 37.72
C TYR A 211 20.51 13.92 38.85
N ASP A 212 20.77 14.32 40.10
CA ASP A 212 20.12 13.72 41.26
C ASP A 212 18.69 14.27 41.41
N ASN A 213 17.71 13.37 41.43
CA ASN A 213 16.28 13.67 41.58
C ASN A 213 15.75 14.76 40.62
N PRO A 214 15.83 14.55 39.30
CA PRO A 214 15.32 15.51 38.32
C PRO A 214 13.78 15.55 38.40
N GLU A 215 13.19 16.75 38.41
CA GLU A 215 11.74 16.95 38.39
C GLU A 215 11.28 17.56 37.05
N PRO A 216 10.19 17.05 36.44
CA PRO A 216 9.65 17.62 35.21
C PRO A 216 9.02 18.99 35.46
N SER A 217 9.37 19.97 34.64
CA SER A 217 8.77 21.31 34.69
C SER A 217 7.39 21.37 34.02
N ASP A 218 6.61 22.40 34.34
CA ASP A 218 5.34 22.67 33.65
C ASP A 218 5.52 22.84 32.14
N PHE A 219 6.65 23.41 31.73
CA PHE A 219 7.02 23.52 30.33
C PHE A 219 7.23 22.15 29.67
N TYR A 220 7.84 21.19 30.37
CA TYR A 220 7.98 19.81 29.88
C TYR A 220 6.61 19.18 29.62
N PHE A 221 5.67 19.30 30.56
CA PHE A 221 4.31 18.77 30.40
C PHE A 221 3.55 19.44 29.25
N PHE A 222 3.72 20.75 29.08
CA PHE A 222 3.17 21.48 27.93
C PHE A 222 3.75 20.96 26.61
N MET A 223 5.07 20.78 26.53
CA MET A 223 5.76 20.26 25.34
C MET A 223 5.36 18.82 25.03
N CYS A 224 5.14 17.96 26.02
CA CYS A 224 4.59 16.61 25.81
C CYS A 224 3.21 16.63 25.16
N LYS A 225 2.34 17.59 25.54
CA LYS A 225 1.02 17.74 24.94
C LYS A 225 1.12 18.25 23.51
N ALA A 226 1.90 19.31 23.27
CA ALA A 226 2.11 19.84 21.93
C ALA A 226 2.72 18.78 21.00
N GLY A 227 3.82 18.15 21.44
CA GLY A 227 4.48 17.06 20.71
C GLY A 227 3.59 15.84 20.50
N GLY A 228 2.72 15.50 21.45
CA GLY A 228 1.72 14.46 21.30
C GLY A 228 0.71 14.76 20.17
N ILE A 229 0.22 15.99 20.06
CA ILE A 229 -0.68 16.40 18.96
C ILE A 229 0.04 16.28 17.61
N PHE A 230 1.25 16.85 17.49
CA PHE A 230 2.05 16.74 16.27
C PHE A 230 2.36 15.28 15.91
N GLY A 231 2.73 14.46 16.91
CA GLY A 231 3.03 13.04 16.72
C GLY A 231 1.83 12.24 16.24
N MET A 232 0.62 12.53 16.74
CA MET A 232 -0.61 11.92 16.21
C MET A 232 -0.86 12.32 14.76
N GLY A 233 -0.70 13.61 14.42
CA GLY A 233 -0.83 14.08 13.04
C GLY A 233 0.18 13.43 12.08
N PHE A 234 1.43 13.32 12.50
CA PHE A 234 2.49 12.68 11.72
C PHE A 234 2.25 11.16 11.53
N SER A 235 1.77 10.48 12.57
CA SER A 235 1.37 9.07 12.48
C SER A 235 0.25 8.87 11.44
N LEU A 236 -0.77 9.72 11.45
CA LEU A 236 -1.84 9.68 10.45
C LEU A 236 -1.28 9.93 9.04
N TRP A 237 -0.37 10.89 8.88
CA TRP A 237 0.28 11.14 7.59
C TRP A 237 1.03 9.90 7.09
N ILE A 238 1.84 9.23 7.92
CA ILE A 238 2.51 7.97 7.54
C ILE A 238 1.49 6.91 7.11
N PHE A 239 0.40 6.78 7.88
CA PHE A 239 -0.64 5.80 7.58
C PHE A 239 -1.26 6.04 6.20
N PHE A 240 -1.66 7.27 5.89
CA PHE A 240 -2.29 7.58 4.60
C PHE A 240 -1.31 7.65 3.42
N ALA A 241 -0.07 8.10 3.64
CA ALA A 241 0.91 8.30 2.58
C ALA A 241 1.69 7.01 2.22
N HIS A 242 1.86 6.09 3.18
CA HIS A 242 2.77 4.96 3.01
C HIS A 242 2.18 3.61 3.42
N ALA A 243 1.17 3.58 4.30
CA ALA A 243 0.60 2.32 4.76
C ALA A 243 -0.62 1.87 3.93
N LEU A 244 -1.36 2.76 3.27
CA LEU A 244 -2.52 2.42 2.43
C LEU A 244 -2.15 2.24 0.95
#